data_AF-A0A2V9JUH9-F1
#
_entry.id   AF-A0A2V9JUH9-F1
#
_cell.length_a   1.000
_cell.length_b   1.000
_cell.length_c   1.000
_cell.angle_alpha   90.00
_cell.angle_beta   90.00
_cell.angle_gamma   90.00
#
_symmetry.space_group_name_H-M   'P 1'
#
loop_
_entity.id
_entity.type
_entity.pdbx_description
1 polymer ?
#
loop_
_entity_poly.entity_id
_entity_poly.type
_entity_poly.pdbx_seq_one_letter_code
_entity_poly.pdbx_strand_id
1 'polypeptide(L)'
;MPKAKAPAVPDTHVLKRLLEEYLEMLREAEKTVKKVLALNPQKEEFWDQLSEHAAEISMVEIRSKTIVEEIDELIDQLPED
;
A
#
# COMPACT_ATOMS: atom_id res chain seq x y z
N MET A 1 -15.86 -25.56 -32.28
CA MET A 1 -14.85 -26.19 -31.40
C MET A 1 -14.42 -25.16 -30.38
N PRO A 2 -14.68 -25.34 -29.07
CA PRO A 2 -14.25 -24.40 -28.06
C PRO A 2 -12.76 -24.64 -27.80
N LYS A 3 -11.90 -23.67 -28.13
CA LYS A 3 -10.52 -23.68 -27.67
C LYS A 3 -10.52 -23.06 -26.27
N ALA A 4 -10.08 -23.84 -25.29
CA ALA A 4 -9.99 -23.46 -23.89
C ALA A 4 -9.35 -22.08 -23.73
N LYS A 5 -9.99 -21.21 -22.95
CA LYS A 5 -9.32 -20.04 -22.38
C LYS A 5 -8.18 -20.58 -21.52
N ALA A 6 -6.94 -20.25 -21.86
CA ALA A 6 -5.82 -20.59 -20.99
C ALA A 6 -6.12 -20.02 -19.60
N PRO A 7 -5.98 -20.81 -18.51
CA PRO A 7 -5.98 -20.22 -17.18
C PRO A 7 -4.75 -19.33 -17.14
N ALA A 8 -4.96 -18.01 -17.20
CA ALA A 8 -3.89 -17.07 -16.94
C ALA A 8 -3.59 -17.21 -15.46
N VAL A 9 -2.66 -18.10 -15.11
CA VAL A 9 -2.10 -18.16 -13.76
C VAL A 9 -1.65 -16.72 -13.47
N PRO A 10 -2.22 -16.03 -12.46
CA PRO A 10 -1.81 -14.69 -12.11
C PRO A 10 -0.31 -14.71 -11.89
N ASP A 11 0.37 -13.77 -12.54
CA ASP A 11 1.82 -13.76 -12.52
C ASP A 11 2.28 -13.57 -11.06
N THR A 12 2.80 -14.65 -10.47
CA THR A 12 3.32 -14.64 -9.10
C THR A 12 4.40 -13.58 -8.87
N HIS A 13 5.05 -13.08 -9.94
CA HIS A 13 5.95 -11.94 -9.87
C HIS A 13 5.22 -10.62 -9.56
N VAL A 14 3.99 -10.44 -10.03
CA VAL A 14 3.16 -9.26 -9.72
C VAL A 14 2.75 -9.27 -8.26
N LEU A 15 2.26 -10.40 -7.75
CA LEU A 15 1.92 -10.55 -6.32
C LEU A 15 3.12 -10.32 -5.42
N LYS A 16 4.28 -10.86 -5.79
CA LYS A 16 5.53 -10.63 -5.05
C LYS A 16 5.90 -9.15 -5.01
N ARG A 17 5.82 -8.44 -6.14
CA ARG A 17 6.09 -7.01 -6.23
C ARG A 17 5.11 -6.20 -5.37
N LEU A 18 3.81 -6.50 -5.45
CA LEU A 18 2.79 -5.83 -4.63
C LEU A 18 3.04 -6.02 -3.14
N LEU A 19 3.47 -7.23 -2.72
CA LEU A 19 3.85 -7.49 -1.34
C LEU A 19 5.10 -6.71 -0.92
N GLU A 20 6.13 -6.64 -1.78
CA GLU A 20 7.33 -5.84 -1.52
C GLU A 20 7.02 -4.34 -1.40
N GLU A 21 6.17 -3.80 -2.29
CA GLU A 21 5.68 -2.42 -2.22
C GLU A 21 4.88 -2.16 -0.94
N TYR A 22 4.00 -3.08 -0.56
CA TYR A 22 3.20 -2.97 0.65
C TYR A 22 4.08 -2.96 1.91
N LEU A 23 5.06 -3.85 1.99
CA LEU A 23 5.98 -3.91 3.13
C LEU A 23 6.84 -2.65 3.24
N GLU A 24 7.32 -2.09 2.12
CA GLU A 24 8.09 -0.85 2.15
C GLU A 24 7.24 0.34 2.61
N MET A 25 6.02 0.45 2.08
CA MET A 25 5.05 1.46 2.50
C MET A 25 4.76 1.41 4.01
N LEU A 26 4.61 0.21 4.58
CA LEU A 26 4.42 0.05 6.03
C LEU A 26 5.63 0.54 6.83
N ARG A 27 6.86 0.31 6.37
CA ARG A 27 8.08 0.82 7.02
C ARG A 27 8.15 2.35 6.97
N GLU A 28 7.76 2.95 5.85
CA GLU A 28 7.70 4.39 5.70
C GLU A 28 6.65 5.01 6.63
N ALA A 29 5.45 4.43 6.69
CA ALA A 29 4.42 4.84 7.64
C ALA A 29 4.90 4.74 9.10
N GLU A 30 5.53 3.63 9.49
CA GLU A 30 6.06 3.47 10.84
C GLU A 30 7.08 4.58 11.17
N LYS A 31 7.97 4.91 10.22
CA LYS A 31 8.94 5.98 10.38
C LYS A 31 8.26 7.34 10.53
N THR A 32 7.25 7.65 9.73
CA THR A 32 6.51 8.91 9.81
C THR A 32 5.72 9.03 11.10
N VAL A 33 5.04 7.96 11.54
CA VAL A 33 4.37 7.93 12.84
C VAL A 33 5.36 8.22 13.99
N LYS A 34 6.56 7.63 13.95
CA LYS A 34 7.61 7.93 14.94
C LYS A 34 8.03 9.41 14.92
N LYS A 35 8.11 10.04 13.75
CA LYS A 35 8.39 11.49 13.64
C LYS A 35 7.26 12.32 14.27
N VAL A 36 6.00 12.00 13.96
CA VAL A 36 4.82 12.67 14.54
C VAL A 36 4.84 12.60 16.06
N LEU A 37 5.11 11.41 16.63
CA LEU A 37 5.19 11.22 18.08
C LEU A 37 6.35 11.97 18.73
N ALA A 38 7.39 12.31 17.97
CA ALA A 38 8.54 13.08 18.43
C ALA A 38 8.37 14.60 18.27
N LEU A 39 7.28 15.07 17.66
CA LEU A 39 7.02 16.49 17.49
C LEU A 39 6.80 17.16 18.85
N ASN A 40 7.30 18.39 18.98
CA ASN A 40 7.09 19.21 20.18
C ASN A 40 5.98 20.24 19.92
N PRO A 41 4.82 20.16 20.59
CA PRO A 41 3.71 21.11 20.46
C PRO A 41 4.05 22.57 20.80
N GLN A 42 5.18 22.82 21.47
CA GLN A 42 5.64 24.16 21.84
C GLN A 42 6.45 24.85 20.74
N LYS A 43 6.85 24.13 19.69
CA LYS A 43 7.56 24.72 18.55
C LYS A 43 6.58 25.40 17.60
N GLU A 44 6.98 26.55 17.06
CA GLU A 44 6.20 27.28 16.05
C GLU A 44 5.90 26.41 14.81
N GLU A 45 6.89 25.62 14.40
CA GLU A 45 6.84 24.70 13.24
C GLU A 45 5.92 23.49 13.45
N PHE A 46 5.37 23.28 14.66
CA PHE A 46 4.67 22.04 15.02
C PHE A 46 3.51 21.71 14.07
N TRP A 47 2.67 22.70 13.78
CA TRP A 47 1.48 22.48 12.96
C TRP A 47 1.82 22.20 11.50
N ASP A 48 2.88 22.82 10.99
CA ASP A 48 3.36 22.59 9.63
C ASP A 48 3.91 21.16 9.52
N GLN A 49 4.77 20.74 10.46
CA GLN A 49 5.34 19.39 10.50
C GLN A 49 4.26 18.31 10.73
N LEU A 50 3.27 18.59 11.58
CA LEU A 50 2.16 17.69 11.81
C LEU A 50 1.31 17.51 10.54
N SER A 51 1.02 18.61 9.83
CA SER A 51 0.25 18.58 8.58
C SER A 51 0.98 17.82 7.48
N GLU A 52 2.29 18.06 7.31
CA GLU A 52 3.14 17.36 6.36
C GLU A 52 3.13 15.84 6.62
N HIS A 53 3.38 15.43 7.86
CA HIS A 53 3.38 14.00 8.22
C HIS A 53 1.99 13.37 8.16
N ALA A 54 0.92 14.12 8.44
CA ALA A 54 -0.45 13.64 8.28
C ALA A 54 -0.78 13.34 6.80
N ALA A 55 -0.29 14.18 5.87
CA ALA A 55 -0.43 13.94 4.45
C ALA A 55 0.33 12.67 4.00
N GLU A 56 1.55 12.47 4.50
CA GLU A 56 2.33 11.25 4.26
C GLU A 56 1.58 9.98 4.72
N ILE A 57 1.01 9.99 5.93
CA ILE A 57 0.24 8.85 6.47
C ILE A 57 -1.04 8.61 5.66
N SER A 58 -1.73 9.67 5.22
CA SER A 58 -2.92 9.56 4.36
C SER A 58 -2.60 8.91 3.00
N MET A 59 -1.45 9.25 2.41
CA MET A 59 -1.00 8.61 1.17
C MET A 59 -0.76 7.11 1.34
N VAL A 60 -0.26 6.69 2.50
CA VAL A 60 -0.12 5.26 2.84
C VAL A 60 -1.48 4.57 2.90
N GLU A 61 -2.48 5.20 3.53
CA GLU A 61 -3.84 4.65 3.55
C GLU A 61 -4.38 4.44 2.13
N ILE A 62 -4.30 5.45 1.27
CA ILE A 62 -4.78 5.38 -0.12
C ILE A 62 -4.06 4.28 -0.89
N ARG A 63 -2.73 4.28 -0.86
CA ARG A 63 -1.91 3.30 -1.60
C ARG A 63 -2.13 1.88 -1.09
N SER A 64 -2.34 1.69 0.22
CA SER A 64 -2.65 0.39 0.79
C SER A 64 -3.96 -0.19 0.27
N LYS A 65 -5.00 0.65 0.13
CA LYS A 65 -6.29 0.25 -0.46
C LYS A 65 -6.13 -0.15 -1.92
N THR A 66 -5.38 0.64 -2.70
CA THR A 66 -5.11 0.30 -4.11
C THR A 66 -4.39 -1.04 -4.24
N ILE A 67 -3.39 -1.33 -3.42
CA ILE A 67 -2.71 -2.64 -3.46
C ILE A 67 -3.66 -3.78 -3.13
N VAL A 68 -4.56 -3.60 -2.15
CA VAL A 68 -5.57 -4.60 -1.81
C VAL A 68 -6.53 -4.83 -2.98
N GLU A 69 -7.02 -3.75 -3.61
CA GLU A 69 -7.87 -3.84 -4.80
C GLU A 69 -7.16 -4.58 -5.95
N GLU A 70 -5.88 -4.29 -6.21
CA GLU A 70 -5.09 -5.00 -7.21
C GLU A 70 -4.91 -6.50 -6.88
N ILE A 71 -4.77 -6.85 -5.60
CA ILE A 71 -4.70 -8.25 -5.17
C ILE A 71 -6.04 -8.95 -5.37
N ASP A 72 -7.15 -8.30 -5.01
CA ASP A 72 -8.50 -8.84 -5.19
C ASP A 72 -8.80 -9.06 -6.68
N GLU A 73 -8.45 -8.11 -7.56
CA GLU A 73 -8.57 -8.26 -9.01
C GLU A 73 -7.74 -9.43 -9.56
N LEU A 74 -6.56 -9.69 -9.01
CA LEU A 74 -5.72 -10.83 -9.39
C LEU A 74 -6.33 -12.16 -8.89
N ILE A 75 -6.96 -12.16 -7.72
CA ILE A 75 -7.67 -13.32 -7.18
C ILE A 75 -8.90 -13.64 -8.05
N ASP A 76 -9.68 -12.64 -8.45
CA ASP A 76 -10.86 -12.81 -9.32
C ASP A 76 -10.51 -13.37 -10.72
N GLN A 77 -9.25 -13.23 -11.14
CA GLN A 77 -8.74 -13.81 -12.39
C GLN A 77 -8.29 -15.27 -12.25
N LEU A 78 -8.16 -15.78 -11.02
CA LEU A 78 -7.83 -17.19 -10.81
C LEU A 78 -8.98 -18.06 -11.30
N PRO A 79 -8.69 -19.23 -11.92
CA PRO A 79 -9.72 -20.22 -12.14
C PRO A 79 -10.31 -20.62 -10.78
N GLU A 80 -11.64 -20.60 -10.67
CA GLU A 80 -12.33 -21.31 -9.60
C GLU A 80 -12.02 -22.81 -9.79
N ASP A 81 -11.36 -23.43 -8.81
CA ASP A 81 -11.27 -24.89 -8.72
C ASP A 81 -12.65 -25.53 -8.50
#